data_AF-A0A3D4RPT9-F1
#
_entry.id   AF-A0A3D4RPT9-F1
#
_cell.length_a   1.000
_cell.length_b   1.000
_cell.length_c   1.000
_cell.angle_alpha   90.00
_cell.angle_beta   90.00
_cell.angle_gamma   90.00
#
_symmetry.space_group_name_H-M   'P 1'
#
loop_
_entity.id
_entity.type
_entity.pdbx_description
1 polymer ?
#
loop_
_entity_poly.entity_id
_entity_poly.type
_entity_poly.pdbx_seq_one_letter_code
_entity_poly.pdbx_strand_id
1 'polypeptide(L)'
;MNRRILLACLTLLLASAATDVLAFKCVPIYGNWCGLNYPRNGWPPPVDAFDAACMRHDLCTAAPGPNRGCDDVFVAELRGIAAQLGYLPRPLQWAEYLIRIKAGGPGGGMPMPMPGDALGAMSSILSPCW
;
A
#
# COMPACT_ATOMS: atom_id res chain seq x y z
N MET A 1 -46.02 -9.88 0.64
CA MET A 1 -44.58 -10.10 0.36
C MET A 1 -44.24 -11.55 0.71
N ASN A 2 -43.75 -12.34 -0.25
CA ASN A 2 -43.69 -13.81 -0.13
C ASN A 2 -42.51 -14.26 0.74
N ARG A 3 -42.73 -15.19 1.68
CA ARG A 3 -41.69 -15.70 2.61
C ARG A 3 -40.45 -16.25 1.89
N ARG A 4 -40.65 -16.78 0.68
CA ARG A 4 -39.57 -17.26 -0.20
C ARG A 4 -38.67 -16.13 -0.72
N ILE A 5 -39.24 -14.95 -0.99
CA ILE A 5 -38.51 -13.76 -1.46
C ILE A 5 -37.69 -13.15 -0.31
N LEU A 6 -38.25 -13.13 0.90
CA LEU A 6 -37.56 -12.68 2.11
C LEU A 6 -36.35 -13.56 2.45
N LEU A 7 -36.53 -14.89 2.38
CA LEU A 7 -35.43 -15.84 2.62
C LEU A 7 -34.33 -15.71 1.55
N ALA A 8 -34.71 -15.58 0.27
CA ALA A 8 -33.75 -15.39 -0.82
C ALA A 8 -32.94 -14.08 -0.68
N CYS A 9 -33.60 -12.96 -0.33
CA CYS A 9 -32.91 -11.70 -0.09
C CYS A 9 -31.97 -11.77 1.11
N LEU A 10 -32.41 -12.39 2.22
CA LEU A 10 -31.58 -12.55 3.41
C LEU A 10 -30.33 -13.40 3.12
N THR A 11 -30.47 -14.48 2.35
CA THR A 11 -29.31 -15.29 1.92
C THR A 11 -28.36 -14.52 1.00
N LEU A 12 -28.88 -13.65 0.14
CA LEU A 12 -28.05 -12.83 -0.76
C LEU A 12 -27.27 -11.74 -0.01
N LEU A 13 -27.89 -11.13 1.00
CA LEU A 13 -27.25 -10.14 1.88
C LEU A 13 -26.18 -10.75 2.79
N LEU A 14 -26.38 -11.97 3.29
CA LEU A 14 -25.39 -12.66 4.11
C LEU A 14 -24.16 -13.11 3.31
N ALA A 15 -24.32 -13.45 2.03
CA ALA A 15 -23.22 -13.87 1.16
C ALA A 15 -22.29 -12.73 0.73
N SER A 16 -22.77 -11.47 0.76
CA SER A 16 -22.01 -10.29 0.33
C SER A 16 -21.12 -9.68 1.43
N ALA A 17 -21.28 -10.10 2.68
CA ALA A 17 -20.48 -9.57 3.80
C ALA A 17 -19.11 -10.25 3.99
N ALA A 18 -18.76 -11.25 3.19
CA ALA A 18 -17.58 -12.10 3.41
C ALA A 18 -16.34 -11.73 2.56
N THR A 19 -16.40 -10.72 1.69
CA THR A 19 -15.34 -10.48 0.68
C THR A 19 -14.27 -9.45 1.07
N ASP A 20 -14.42 -8.69 2.15
CA ASP A 20 -13.57 -7.52 2.40
C ASP A 20 -12.27 -7.80 3.19
N VAL A 21 -12.08 -9.02 3.69
CA VAL A 21 -10.96 -9.34 4.59
C VAL A 21 -9.66 -9.72 3.84
N LEU A 22 -9.69 -9.87 2.51
CA LEU A 22 -8.54 -10.33 1.73
C LEU A 22 -7.78 -9.23 0.96
N ALA A 23 -8.23 -7.97 0.99
CA ALA A 23 -7.61 -6.90 0.22
C ALA A 23 -6.21 -6.46 0.74
N PHE A 24 -5.85 -6.81 1.98
CA PHE A 24 -4.56 -6.46 2.61
C PHE A 24 -3.55 -7.63 2.66
N LYS A 25 -3.64 -8.60 1.75
CA LYS A 25 -2.90 -9.86 1.92
C LYS A 25 -1.38 -9.70 1.93
N CYS A 26 -0.79 -8.73 1.23
CA CYS A 26 0.66 -8.50 1.32
C CYS A 26 1.00 -7.00 1.38
N VAL A 27 1.84 -6.62 2.36
CA VAL A 27 2.54 -5.33 2.35
C VAL A 27 3.64 -5.43 1.28
N PRO A 28 3.69 -4.52 0.30
CA PRO A 28 4.68 -4.59 -0.76
C PRO A 28 6.11 -4.50 -0.22
N ILE A 29 6.97 -5.42 -0.67
CA ILE A 29 8.41 -5.41 -0.45
C ILE A 29 9.10 -4.93 -1.74
N TYR A 30 10.06 -4.03 -1.61
CA TYR A 30 10.85 -3.52 -2.72
C TYR A 30 12.28 -3.22 -2.26
N GLY A 31 13.26 -3.67 -3.04
CA GLY A 31 14.67 -3.42 -2.72
C GLY A 31 15.10 -4.00 -1.37
N ASN A 32 15.99 -3.29 -0.68
CA ASN A 32 16.56 -3.70 0.60
C ASN A 32 15.88 -3.02 1.80
N TRP A 33 15.16 -1.91 1.60
CA TRP A 33 14.61 -1.08 2.66
C TRP A 33 13.09 -0.99 2.62
N CYS A 34 12.46 -0.95 1.44
CA CYS A 34 11.01 -0.79 1.40
C CYS A 34 10.28 -2.06 1.83
N GLY A 35 9.69 -2.04 3.02
CA GLY A 35 8.81 -3.11 3.49
C GLY A 35 8.70 -3.15 5.00
N LEU A 36 7.65 -3.80 5.51
CA LEU A 36 7.52 -4.01 6.95
C LEU A 36 8.64 -4.95 7.43
N ASN A 37 9.35 -4.57 8.49
CA ASN A 37 10.51 -5.29 9.03
C ASN A 37 11.70 -5.42 8.06
N TYR A 38 11.83 -4.50 7.10
CA TYR A 38 13.05 -4.32 6.32
C TYR A 38 13.88 -3.16 6.89
N PRO A 39 15.21 -3.16 6.71
CA PRO A 39 16.03 -4.27 6.19
C PRO A 39 16.04 -5.46 7.17
N ARG A 40 16.04 -6.70 6.64
CA ARG A 40 16.03 -7.89 7.50
C ARG A 40 17.32 -8.08 8.31
N ASN A 41 18.45 -7.65 7.78
CA ASN A 41 19.76 -7.81 8.40
C ASN A 41 20.65 -6.61 8.08
N GLY A 42 21.27 -6.02 9.12
CA GLY A 42 22.28 -4.99 8.96
C GLY A 42 21.76 -3.71 8.27
N TRP A 43 22.66 -3.07 7.52
CA TRP A 43 22.46 -1.77 6.87
C TRP A 43 22.86 -1.87 5.39
N PRO A 44 22.13 -2.66 4.58
CA PRO A 44 22.47 -2.88 3.19
C PRO A 44 22.40 -1.56 2.40
N PRO A 45 23.22 -1.38 1.36
CA PRO A 45 23.09 -0.22 0.49
C PRO A 45 21.72 -0.26 -0.23
N PRO A 46 21.06 0.89 -0.46
CA PRO A 46 19.84 0.92 -1.25
C PRO A 46 20.11 0.50 -2.70
N VAL A 47 19.18 -0.24 -3.31
CA VAL A 47 19.34 -0.79 -4.67
C VAL A 47 19.12 0.27 -5.77
N ASP A 48 18.33 1.29 -5.48
CA ASP A 48 18.05 2.42 -6.37
C ASP A 48 17.55 3.66 -5.59
N ALA A 49 17.12 4.70 -6.32
CA ALA A 49 16.61 5.94 -5.74
C ALA A 49 15.33 5.75 -4.91
N PHE A 50 14.46 4.82 -5.30
CA PHE A 50 13.23 4.54 -4.57
C PHE A 50 13.53 3.82 -3.26
N ASP A 51 14.40 2.82 -3.29
CA ASP A 51 14.86 2.10 -2.11
C ASP A 51 15.61 3.03 -1.14
N ALA A 52 16.37 3.98 -1.67
CA ALA A 52 17.01 5.03 -0.87
C ALA A 52 16.00 5.95 -0.17
N ALA A 53 14.83 6.20 -0.78
CA ALA A 53 13.74 6.95 -0.14
C ALA A 53 13.14 6.18 1.04
N CYS A 54 12.94 4.87 0.88
CA CYS A 54 12.50 4.00 1.98
C CYS A 54 13.51 3.98 3.12
N MET A 55 14.80 3.84 2.81
CA MET A 55 15.87 3.94 3.80
C MET A 55 15.78 5.24 4.62
N ARG A 56 15.63 6.40 3.96
CA ARG A 56 15.50 7.68 4.67
C ARG A 56 14.24 7.76 5.52
N HIS A 57 13.13 7.19 5.07
CA HIS A 57 11.87 7.14 5.82
C HIS A 57 11.98 6.27 7.07
N ASP A 58 12.56 5.08 6.96
CA ASP A 58 12.80 4.17 8.09
C ASP A 58 13.69 4.85 9.14
N LEU A 59 14.77 5.49 8.70
CA LEU A 59 15.68 6.21 9.60
C LEU A 59 15.02 7.43 10.27
N CYS A 60 14.13 8.12 9.56
CA CYS A 60 13.36 9.24 10.12
C CYS A 60 12.37 8.75 11.18
N THR A 61 11.65 7.67 10.90
CA THR A 61 10.61 7.12 11.80
C THR A 61 11.17 6.34 12.98
N ALA A 62 12.46 5.99 12.96
CA ALA A 62 13.17 5.41 14.10
C ALA A 62 13.38 6.42 15.26
N ALA A 63 13.31 7.72 14.98
CA ALA A 63 13.43 8.75 16.00
C ALA A 63 12.14 8.88 16.83
N PRO A 64 12.22 9.19 18.14
CA PRO A 64 11.03 9.41 18.95
C PRO A 64 10.29 10.68 18.50
N GLY A 65 8.99 10.56 18.24
CA GLY A 65 8.13 11.70 17.91
C GLY A 65 7.03 11.37 16.91
N PRO A 66 6.30 12.39 16.43
CA PRO A 66 5.27 12.22 15.41
C PRO A 66 5.88 11.90 14.04
N ASN A 67 5.41 10.81 13.42
CA ASN A 67 5.91 10.36 12.11
C ASN A 67 5.40 11.16 10.91
N ARG A 68 4.46 12.10 11.11
CA ARG A 68 3.82 12.83 10.02
C ARG A 68 4.84 13.57 9.12
N GLY A 69 5.84 14.21 9.71
CA GLY A 69 6.87 14.91 8.95
C GLY A 69 7.69 13.96 8.07
N CYS A 70 8.02 12.77 8.60
CA CYS A 70 8.70 11.72 7.84
C CYS A 70 7.83 11.22 6.69
N ASP A 71 6.54 10.98 6.96
CA ASP A 71 5.55 10.50 5.99
C ASP A 71 5.36 11.51 4.84
N ASP A 72 5.26 12.80 5.14
CA ASP A 72 5.11 13.88 4.15
C ASP A 72 6.34 13.99 3.24
N VAL A 73 7.55 13.97 3.82
CA VAL A 73 8.82 14.01 3.07
C VAL A 73 8.96 12.78 2.17
N PHE A 74 8.63 11.59 2.67
CA PHE A 74 8.70 10.35 1.91
C PHE A 74 7.77 10.37 0.69
N VAL A 75 6.52 10.81 0.86
CA VAL A 75 5.55 10.90 -0.25
C VAL A 75 6.02 11.91 -1.30
N ALA A 76 6.54 13.07 -0.87
CA ALA A 76 7.07 14.07 -1.79
C ALA A 76 8.27 13.52 -2.58
N GLU A 77 9.15 12.79 -1.91
CA GLU A 77 10.33 12.18 -2.52
C GLU A 77 9.97 11.10 -3.54
N LEU A 78 9.07 10.16 -3.21
CA LEU A 78 8.60 9.15 -4.16
C LEU A 78 8.02 9.78 -5.44
N ARG A 79 7.23 10.85 -5.27
CA ARG A 79 6.64 11.59 -6.41
C ARG A 79 7.70 12.30 -7.24
N GLY A 80 8.71 12.89 -6.60
CA GLY A 80 9.83 13.52 -7.27
C GLY A 80 10.62 12.53 -8.13
N ILE A 81 10.96 11.37 -7.57
CA ILE A 81 11.66 10.30 -8.30
C ILE A 81 10.77 9.78 -9.44
N ALA A 82 9.49 9.55 -9.19
CA ALA A 82 8.56 9.07 -10.21
C ALA A 82 8.38 10.06 -11.37
N ALA A 83 8.36 11.36 -11.08
CA ALA A 83 8.31 12.40 -12.11
C ALA A 83 9.58 12.43 -12.97
N GLN A 84 10.75 12.14 -12.38
CA GLN A 84 12.02 12.07 -13.10
C GLN A 84 12.12 10.82 -13.99
N LEU A 85 11.65 9.67 -13.50
CA LEU A 85 11.78 8.38 -14.19
C LEU A 85 10.59 8.03 -15.08
N GLY A 86 9.46 8.74 -14.93
CA GLY A 86 8.22 8.48 -15.66
C GLY A 86 7.42 7.28 -15.16
N TYR A 87 7.79 6.68 -14.02
CA TYR A 87 7.06 5.58 -13.40
C TYR A 87 7.27 5.53 -11.88
N LEU A 88 6.34 4.91 -11.16
CA LEU A 88 6.48 4.53 -9.74
C LEU A 88 6.33 3.02 -9.63
N PRO A 89 7.25 2.26 -9.00
CA PRO A 89 7.11 0.82 -8.84
C PRO A 89 5.78 0.47 -8.20
N ARG A 90 5.12 -0.58 -8.72
CA ARG A 90 3.81 -1.06 -8.20
C ARG A 90 3.80 -1.26 -6.68
N PRO A 91 4.84 -1.86 -6.05
CA PRO A 91 4.95 -1.92 -4.60
C PRO A 91 4.85 -0.56 -3.90
N LEU A 92 5.42 0.49 -4.49
CA LEU A 92 5.52 1.81 -3.89
C LEU A 92 4.32 2.71 -4.18
N GLN A 93 3.51 2.40 -5.20
CA GLN A 93 2.22 3.08 -5.41
C GLN A 93 1.29 2.91 -4.20
N TRP A 94 1.26 1.71 -3.63
CA TRP A 94 0.50 1.41 -2.42
C TRP A 94 1.09 2.06 -1.18
N ALA A 95 2.42 2.00 -1.03
CA ALA A 95 3.11 2.64 0.09
C ALA A 95 2.83 4.16 0.10
N GLU A 96 2.96 4.82 -1.06
CA GLU A 96 2.63 6.24 -1.23
C GLU A 96 1.20 6.54 -0.79
N TYR A 97 0.23 5.75 -1.28
CA TYR A 97 -1.18 5.98 -0.99
C TYR A 97 -1.48 5.87 0.51
N LEU A 98 -1.06 4.77 1.14
CA LEU A 98 -1.34 4.52 2.55
C LEU A 98 -0.64 5.53 3.46
N ILE A 99 0.62 5.85 3.18
CA ILE A 99 1.40 6.80 3.97
C ILE A 99 0.85 8.22 3.82
N ARG A 100 0.43 8.61 2.62
CA ARG A 100 -0.24 9.89 2.40
C ARG A 100 -1.55 10.00 3.16
N ILE A 101 -2.39 8.96 3.16
CA ILE A 101 -3.63 8.93 3.96
C ILE A 101 -3.32 9.05 5.45
N LYS A 102 -2.34 8.29 5.94
CA LYS A 102 -1.86 8.36 7.33
C LYS A 102 -1.40 9.77 7.71
N ALA A 103 -0.75 10.48 6.79
CA ALA A 103 -0.28 11.87 6.99
C ALA A 103 -1.41 12.93 6.91
N GLY A 104 -2.66 12.53 6.65
CA GLY A 104 -3.80 13.43 6.50
C GLY A 104 -3.92 14.06 5.10
N GLY A 105 -3.24 13.48 4.11
CA GLY A 105 -3.34 13.88 2.72
C GLY A 105 -4.64 13.40 2.04
N PRO A 106 -4.94 13.90 0.83
CA PRO A 106 -6.18 13.57 0.13
C PRO A 106 -6.18 12.11 -0.36
N GLY A 107 -7.30 11.42 -0.23
CA GLY A 107 -7.50 10.03 -0.65
C GLY A 107 -7.82 9.79 -2.13
N GLY A 108 -7.38 10.67 -3.02
CA GLY A 108 -7.59 10.55 -4.47
C GLY A 108 -6.32 10.77 -5.29
N GLY A 109 -6.34 10.50 -6.59
CA GLY A 109 -5.26 10.88 -7.53
C GLY A 109 -4.29 9.77 -7.96
N MET A 110 -4.25 8.63 -7.26
CA MET A 110 -3.86 7.37 -7.88
C MET A 110 -5.12 6.53 -8.03
N PRO A 111 -5.28 5.75 -9.12
CA PRO A 111 -6.35 4.77 -9.18
C PRO A 111 -6.21 3.87 -7.96
N MET A 112 -7.16 3.99 -7.03
CA MET A 112 -7.32 3.02 -5.97
C MET A 112 -7.50 1.68 -6.66
N PRO A 113 -6.62 0.70 -6.45
CA PRO A 113 -6.89 -0.66 -6.89
C PRO A 113 -8.17 -1.11 -6.22
N MET A 114 -9.27 -1.07 -6.97
CA MET A 114 -10.57 -1.46 -6.50
C MET A 114 -10.60 -2.98 -6.41
N PRO A 115 -11.30 -3.57 -5.43
CA PRO A 115 -11.56 -5.00 -5.46
C PRO A 115 -12.25 -5.37 -6.79
N GLY A 116 -11.49 -5.95 -7.73
CA GLY A 116 -11.97 -6.31 -9.08
C GLY A 116 -11.43 -5.47 -10.24
N ASP A 117 -10.64 -4.42 -10.02
CA ASP A 117 -9.80 -3.92 -11.11
C ASP A 117 -8.75 -4.98 -11.40
N ALA A 118 -8.63 -5.41 -12.67
CA ALA A 118 -7.79 -6.54 -13.02
C ALA A 118 -6.40 -6.38 -12.38
N LEU A 119 -5.80 -5.20 -12.46
CA LEU A 119 -4.43 -4.91 -12.00
C LEU A 119 -4.25 -4.87 -10.47
N GLY A 120 -5.23 -4.42 -9.69
CA GLY A 120 -5.20 -4.46 -8.22
C GLY A 120 -5.43 -5.86 -7.68
N ALA A 121 -6.38 -6.59 -8.25
CA ALA A 121 -6.63 -7.99 -7.90
C ALA A 121 -5.41 -8.88 -8.20
N MET A 122 -4.68 -8.69 -9.31
CA MET A 122 -3.45 -9.48 -9.56
C MET A 122 -2.28 -9.00 -8.69
N SER A 123 -2.26 -7.74 -8.25
CA SER A 123 -1.25 -7.30 -7.28
C SER A 123 -1.51 -7.90 -5.90
N SER A 124 -2.77 -8.17 -5.52
CA SER A 124 -3.09 -8.80 -4.22
C SER A 124 -3.06 -10.34 -4.26
N ILE A 125 -3.33 -10.96 -5.42
CA ILE A 125 -3.38 -12.42 -5.60
C ILE A 125 -2.04 -12.99 -6.07
N LEU A 126 -1.29 -12.27 -6.91
CA LEU A 126 -0.02 -12.74 -7.47
C LEU A 126 1.21 -12.12 -6.80
N SER A 127 1.08 -11.06 -5.98
CA SER A 127 2.22 -10.67 -5.15
C SER A 127 2.39 -11.72 -4.06
N PRO A 128 3.50 -12.45 -4.05
CA PRO A 128 3.73 -13.42 -3.00
C PRO A 128 4.08 -12.68 -1.71
N CYS A 129 3.43 -13.07 -0.61
CA CYS A 129 3.76 -12.60 0.71
C CYS A 129 4.92 -13.46 1.25
N TRP A 130 6.16 -13.10 0.92
CA TRP A 130 7.36 -13.77 1.46
C TRP A 130 7.97 -12.97 2.61
#